data_AF-A0A8C4RY79-F1
#
_entry.id   AF-A0A8C4RY79-F1
#
_cell.length_a   1.000
_cell.length_b   1.000
_cell.length_c   1.000
_cell.angle_alpha   90.00
_cell.angle_beta   90.00
_cell.angle_gamma   90.00
#
_symmetry.space_group_name_H-M   'P 1'
#
loop_
_entity.id
_entity.type
_entity.pdbx_description
1 polymer ?
#
loop_
_entity_poly.entity_id
_entity_poly.type
_entity_poly.pdbx_seq_one_letter_code
_entity_poly.pdbx_strand_id
1 'polypeptide(L)'
;MVTVTIAYLLANISYYTVMTSQDVLESNAVAMTFADRTLHGFSSVIPILVAVSCLGTIMGGCFTTPRMLFSGAREGHWPVLFAMIHIRRQTPLPVYPTVVFMILAGELFGLLNFYSFSRWLFMGLNTIGLMVHRYRNPDLPRPFKVLFIILLTCVCFFVVGMSLYSDPFNTGASFALVLTGVPIYFLVVQKQRLPICFIRVYLADLFLVEFQGFSSSIIMLTSYNYW
;
A
#
# COMPACT_ATOMS: atom_id res chain seq x y z
N MET A 1 13.33 14.75 -7.24
CA MET A 1 12.01 15.43 -7.32
C MET A 1 11.94 16.35 -8.53
N VAL A 2 12.83 17.34 -8.69
CA VAL A 2 12.82 18.23 -9.87
C VAL A 2 12.86 17.47 -11.20
N THR A 3 13.71 16.47 -11.34
CA THR A 3 13.78 15.61 -12.55
C THR A 3 12.45 14.94 -12.87
N VAL A 4 11.74 14.47 -11.83
CA VAL A 4 10.44 13.82 -11.98
C VAL A 4 9.40 14.84 -12.45
N THR A 5 9.38 16.04 -11.87
CA THR A 5 8.51 17.14 -12.30
C THR A 5 8.75 17.52 -13.75
N ILE A 6 10.01 17.67 -14.18
CA ILE A 6 10.36 17.98 -15.56
C ILE A 6 9.88 16.87 -16.50
N ALA A 7 10.11 15.60 -16.15
CA ALA A 7 9.65 14.47 -16.96
C ALA A 7 8.11 14.45 -17.12
N TYR A 8 7.37 14.72 -16.05
CA TYR A 8 5.91 14.82 -16.10
C TYR A 8 5.44 16.01 -16.95
N LEU A 9 6.10 17.16 -16.86
CA LEU A 9 5.75 18.33 -17.69
C LEU A 9 6.00 18.04 -19.17
N LEU A 10 7.15 17.45 -19.51
CA LEU A 10 7.48 17.06 -20.88
C LEU A 10 6.48 16.04 -21.44
N ALA A 11 6.08 15.05 -20.64
CA ALA A 11 5.07 14.08 -21.04
C ALA A 11 3.72 14.75 -21.34
N ASN A 12 3.24 15.65 -20.46
CA ASN A 12 1.99 16.38 -20.70
C ASN A 12 2.06 17.26 -21.96
N ILE A 13 3.17 17.97 -22.17
CA ILE A 13 3.38 18.76 -23.39
C ILE A 13 3.29 17.85 -24.62
N SER A 14 3.92 16.68 -24.61
CA SER A 14 3.86 15.73 -25.73
C SER A 14 2.43 15.28 -26.04
N TYR A 15 1.61 14.98 -25.03
CA TYR A 15 0.21 14.59 -25.23
C TYR A 15 -0.61 15.71 -25.89
N TYR A 16 -0.50 16.95 -25.40
CA TYR A 16 -1.26 18.07 -25.96
C TYR A 16 -0.78 18.55 -27.34
N THR A 17 0.43 18.19 -27.77
CA THR A 17 0.89 18.48 -29.14
C THR A 17 0.28 17.55 -30.18
N VAL A 18 -0.12 16.34 -29.78
CA VAL A 18 -0.60 15.29 -30.70
C VAL A 18 -2.12 15.10 -30.62
N MET A 19 -2.72 15.43 -29.48
CA MET A 19 -4.13 15.17 -29.18
C MET A 19 -4.87 16.44 -28.81
N THR A 20 -6.13 16.53 -29.23
CA THR A 20 -7.02 17.58 -28.74
C THR A 20 -7.49 17.27 -27.33
N SER A 21 -7.92 18.30 -26.58
CA SER A 21 -8.41 18.14 -25.20
C SER A 21 -9.61 17.19 -25.09
N GLN A 22 -10.46 17.11 -26.12
CA GLN A 22 -11.60 16.19 -26.16
C GLN A 22 -11.16 14.73 -26.33
N ASP A 23 -10.18 14.47 -27.20
CA ASP A 23 -9.63 13.12 -27.40
C ASP A 23 -9.03 12.53 -26.12
N VAL A 24 -8.41 13.37 -25.28
CA VAL A 24 -7.79 12.94 -24.01
C VAL A 24 -8.84 12.56 -22.98
N LEU A 25 -10.00 13.23 -22.97
CA LEU A 25 -11.07 12.96 -22.01
C LEU A 25 -11.87 11.71 -22.37
N GLU A 26 -11.98 11.39 -23.67
CA GLU A 26 -12.69 10.20 -24.15
C GLU A 26 -11.81 8.93 -24.13
N SER A 27 -10.48 9.10 -24.12
CA SER A 27 -9.53 7.98 -24.15
C SER A 27 -9.33 7.36 -22.76
N ASN A 28 -9.79 6.12 -22.57
CA ASN A 28 -9.49 5.32 -21.36
C ASN A 28 -7.99 5.06 -21.13
N ALA A 29 -7.19 5.07 -22.21
CA ALA A 29 -5.74 4.86 -22.16
C ALA A 29 -5.00 5.87 -23.06
N VAL A 30 -4.74 7.06 -22.53
CA VAL A 30 -4.09 8.19 -23.26
C VAL A 30 -2.77 7.80 -23.91
N ALA A 31 -1.97 6.93 -23.25
CA ALA A 31 -0.70 6.47 -23.79
C ALA A 31 -0.85 5.60 -25.05
N MET A 32 -1.94 4.84 -25.15
CA MET A 32 -2.23 3.96 -26.30
C MET A 32 -2.69 4.77 -27.50
N THR A 33 -3.63 5.68 -27.28
CA THR A 33 -4.12 6.54 -28.34
C THR A 33 -3.02 7.49 -28.85
N PHE A 34 -2.07 7.87 -27.99
CA PHE A 34 -0.88 8.63 -28.40
C PHE A 34 0.07 7.80 -29.28
N ALA A 35 0.29 6.54 -28.90
CA ALA A 35 1.10 5.60 -29.67
C ALA A 35 0.53 5.37 -31.08
N ASP A 36 -0.78 5.17 -31.19
CA ASP A 36 -1.46 4.92 -32.47
C ASP A 36 -1.35 6.13 -33.42
N ARG A 37 -1.39 7.36 -32.89
CA ARG A 37 -1.32 8.58 -33.69
C ARG A 37 0.10 8.99 -34.08
N THR A 38 1.12 8.59 -33.31
CA THR A 38 2.51 9.02 -33.55
C THR A 38 3.38 7.96 -34.22
N LEU A 39 3.14 6.69 -33.92
CA LEU A 39 4.04 5.59 -34.23
C LEU A 39 3.29 4.52 -35.02
N HIS A 40 2.96 4.84 -36.26
CA HIS A 40 2.25 3.95 -37.20
C HIS A 40 2.90 2.55 -37.39
N GLY A 41 4.17 2.35 -37.01
CA GLY A 41 4.87 1.05 -37.04
C GLY A 41 5.29 0.44 -35.70
N PHE A 42 5.25 1.19 -34.59
CA PHE A 42 5.69 0.74 -33.26
C PHE A 42 4.57 0.71 -32.21
N SER A 43 3.31 0.92 -32.62
CA SER A 43 2.15 0.96 -31.72
C SER A 43 2.07 -0.27 -30.78
N SER A 44 2.35 -1.49 -31.26
CA SER A 44 2.27 -2.72 -30.45
C SER A 44 3.27 -2.80 -29.29
N VAL A 45 4.38 -2.05 -29.32
CA VAL A 45 5.44 -2.14 -28.29
C VAL A 45 5.10 -1.32 -27.05
N ILE A 46 4.43 -0.18 -27.24
CA ILE A 46 4.07 0.74 -26.15
C ILE A 46 3.18 0.10 -25.08
N PRO A 47 2.07 -0.59 -25.39
CA PRO A 47 1.26 -1.30 -24.39
C PRO A 47 2.08 -2.31 -23.56
N ILE A 48 3.02 -3.01 -24.20
CA ILE A 48 3.88 -3.99 -23.51
C ILE A 48 4.79 -3.27 -22.51
N LEU A 49 5.40 -2.15 -22.91
CA LEU A 49 6.22 -1.34 -22.01
C LEU A 49 5.42 -0.76 -20.85
N VAL A 50 4.21 -0.26 -21.11
CA VAL A 50 3.30 0.23 -20.06
C VAL A 50 2.92 -0.91 -19.12
N ALA A 51 2.59 -2.10 -19.65
CA ALA A 51 2.27 -3.27 -18.84
C ALA A 51 3.44 -3.69 -17.95
N VAL A 52 4.67 -3.72 -18.47
CA VAL A 52 5.88 -4.03 -17.68
C VAL A 52 6.09 -2.99 -16.56
N SER A 53 5.83 -1.70 -16.82
CA SER A 53 5.90 -0.65 -15.79
C SER A 53 4.84 -0.84 -14.69
N CYS A 54 3.62 -1.18 -15.07
CA CYS A 54 2.54 -1.49 -14.12
C CYS A 54 2.89 -2.73 -13.27
N LEU A 55 3.40 -3.80 -13.89
CA LEU A 55 3.87 -4.98 -13.19
C LEU A 55 4.98 -4.66 -12.19
N GLY A 56 5.95 -3.84 -12.58
CA GLY A 56 7.03 -3.40 -11.67
C GLY A 56 6.50 -2.68 -10.43
N THR A 57 5.49 -1.82 -10.59
CA THR A 57 4.86 -1.11 -9.47
C THR A 57 4.13 -2.06 -8.53
N ILE A 58 3.39 -3.04 -9.07
CA ILE A 58 2.68 -4.05 -8.27
C ILE A 58 3.68 -4.92 -7.49
N MET A 59 4.75 -5.38 -8.14
CA MET A 59 5.79 -6.17 -7.47
C MET A 59 6.47 -5.38 -6.34
N GLY A 60 6.75 -4.09 -6.54
CA GLY A 60 7.28 -3.22 -5.48
C GLY A 60 6.33 -3.07 -4.29
N GLY A 61 5.02 -2.94 -4.56
CA GLY A 61 3.97 -2.95 -3.53
C GLY A 61 3.94 -4.25 -2.73
N CYS A 62 4.00 -5.39 -3.43
CA CYS A 62 4.03 -6.73 -2.81
C CYS A 62 5.20 -6.92 -1.84
N PHE A 63 6.34 -6.26 -2.04
CA PHE A 63 7.48 -6.33 -1.10
C PHE A 63 7.38 -5.37 0.09
N THR A 64 6.69 -4.23 -0.08
CA THR A 64 6.62 -3.19 0.96
C THR A 64 5.55 -3.48 2.00
N THR A 65 4.36 -3.89 1.55
CA THR A 65 3.21 -4.18 2.42
C THR A 65 3.52 -5.19 3.54
N PRO A 66 4.13 -6.37 3.27
CA PRO A 66 4.35 -7.33 4.33
C PRO A 66 5.42 -6.88 5.34
N ARG A 67 6.38 -6.04 4.94
CA ARG A 67 7.38 -5.47 5.87
C ARG A 67 6.70 -4.55 6.89
N MET A 68 5.76 -3.72 6.42
CA MET A 68 4.96 -2.87 7.30
C MET A 68 4.12 -3.70 8.27
N LEU A 69 3.43 -4.74 7.77
CA LEU A 69 2.64 -5.65 8.61
C LEU A 69 3.49 -6.40 9.63
N PHE A 70 4.67 -6.88 9.23
CA PHE A 70 5.61 -7.55 10.14
C PHE A 70 6.07 -6.63 11.27
N SER A 71 6.41 -5.36 10.96
CA SER A 71 6.78 -4.39 11.99
C SER A 71 5.62 -4.08 12.95
N GLY A 72 4.40 -3.93 12.44
CA GLY A 72 3.21 -3.70 13.26
C GLY A 72 2.84 -4.90 14.14
N ALA A 73 3.03 -6.12 13.64
CA ALA A 73 2.81 -7.35 14.41
C ALA A 73 3.85 -7.52 15.53
N ARG A 74 5.10 -7.12 15.30
CA ARG A 74 6.17 -7.18 16.32
C ARG A 74 5.90 -6.25 17.51
N GLU A 75 5.21 -5.14 17.29
CA GLU A 75 4.79 -4.22 18.34
C GLU A 75 3.46 -4.62 19.02
N GLY A 76 2.86 -5.75 18.64
CA GLY A 76 1.59 -6.23 19.22
C GLY A 76 0.33 -5.59 18.62
N HIS A 77 0.46 -4.71 17.62
CA HIS A 77 -0.72 -4.04 17.02
C HIS A 77 -1.51 -4.94 16.06
N TRP A 78 -0.91 -6.03 15.57
CA TRP A 78 -1.50 -6.98 14.62
C TRP A 78 -1.36 -8.43 15.13
N PRO A 79 -2.28 -9.34 14.74
CA PRO A 79 -2.20 -10.73 15.18
C PRO A 79 -0.91 -11.40 14.72
N VAL A 80 -0.39 -12.30 15.58
CA VAL A 80 0.92 -12.97 15.43
C VAL A 80 1.07 -13.72 14.10
N LEU A 81 -0.04 -14.09 13.45
CA LEU A 81 -0.04 -14.71 12.12
C LEU A 81 0.75 -13.87 11.10
N PHE A 82 0.60 -12.53 11.11
CA PHE A 82 1.32 -11.65 10.17
C PHE A 82 2.81 -11.44 10.54
N ALA A 83 3.24 -11.85 11.73
CA ALA A 83 4.65 -11.90 12.12
C ALA A 83 5.34 -13.22 11.73
N MET A 84 4.60 -14.22 11.24
CA MET A 84 5.19 -15.51 10.86
C MET A 84 5.88 -15.42 9.50
N ILE A 85 7.14 -15.83 9.48
CA ILE A 85 7.98 -15.93 8.28
C ILE A 85 8.07 -17.41 7.91
N HIS A 86 7.81 -17.75 6.65
CA HIS A 86 7.89 -19.14 6.18
C HIS A 86 9.34 -19.65 6.22
N ILE A 87 9.60 -20.78 6.91
CA ILE A 87 10.95 -21.28 7.20
C ILE A 87 11.80 -21.54 5.95
N ARG A 88 11.22 -22.08 4.86
CA ARG A 88 12.00 -22.48 3.67
C ARG A 88 12.24 -21.36 2.67
N ARG A 89 11.32 -20.40 2.55
CA ARG A 89 11.36 -19.34 1.54
C ARG A 89 11.66 -17.96 2.12
N GLN A 90 11.67 -17.82 3.45
CA GLN A 90 11.83 -16.55 4.17
C GLN A 90 10.89 -15.44 3.69
N THR A 91 9.79 -15.80 3.03
CA THR A 91 8.77 -14.87 2.57
C THR A 91 7.71 -14.72 3.67
N PRO A 92 7.39 -13.50 4.11
CA PRO A 92 6.21 -13.24 4.93
C PRO A 92 4.95 -13.67 4.16
N LEU A 93 3.89 -14.02 4.90
CA LEU A 93 2.65 -14.60 4.35
C LEU A 93 2.09 -13.85 3.12
N PRO A 94 1.45 -14.57 2.18
CA PRO A 94 0.94 -14.00 0.94
C PRO A 94 -0.19 -12.99 1.19
N VAL A 95 0.09 -11.72 0.93
CA VAL A 95 -0.89 -10.61 0.89
C VAL A 95 -1.77 -10.63 -0.37
N TYR A 96 -1.66 -11.67 -1.20
CA TYR A 96 -2.38 -11.78 -2.48
C TYR A 96 -3.92 -11.68 -2.39
N PRO A 97 -4.63 -12.23 -1.38
CA PRO A 97 -6.09 -12.19 -1.40
C PRO A 97 -6.67 -10.78 -1.24
N THR A 98 -6.01 -9.88 -0.50
CA THR A 98 -6.46 -8.49 -0.34
C THR A 98 -6.29 -7.66 -1.62
N VAL A 99 -5.24 -7.92 -2.40
CA VAL A 99 -5.01 -7.22 -3.68
C VAL A 99 -6.08 -7.63 -4.69
N VAL A 100 -6.41 -8.92 -4.76
CA VAL A 100 -7.47 -9.45 -5.64
C VAL A 100 -8.84 -8.89 -5.27
N PHE A 101 -9.15 -8.76 -3.96
CA PHE A 101 -10.40 -8.17 -3.50
C PHE A 101 -10.54 -6.69 -3.90
N MET A 102 -9.47 -5.89 -3.79
CA MET A 102 -9.49 -4.49 -4.22
C MET A 102 -9.71 -4.33 -5.74
N ILE A 103 -9.17 -5.24 -6.54
CA ILE A 103 -9.34 -5.22 -8.01
C ILE A 103 -10.79 -5.56 -8.39
N LEU A 104 -11.44 -6.48 -7.66
CA LEU A 104 -12.81 -6.90 -7.94
C LEU A 104 -13.87 -5.87 -7.50
N ALA A 105 -13.54 -4.99 -6.56
CA ALA A 105 -14.52 -4.12 -5.92
C ALA A 105 -14.66 -2.71 -6.54
N GLY A 106 -13.73 -2.28 -7.41
CA GLY A 106 -13.53 -0.84 -7.65
C GLY A 106 -13.55 -0.37 -9.10
N GLU A 107 -14.32 0.69 -9.36
CA GLU A 107 -14.09 1.59 -10.50
C GLU A 107 -12.81 2.42 -10.29
N LEU A 108 -12.00 2.61 -11.34
CA LEU A 108 -10.66 3.19 -11.26
C LEU A 108 -10.64 4.57 -10.58
N PHE A 109 -11.49 5.51 -11.03
CA PHE A 109 -11.54 6.86 -10.45
C PHE A 109 -12.04 6.86 -9.00
N GLY A 110 -13.04 6.02 -8.71
CA GLY A 110 -13.55 5.86 -7.36
C GLY A 110 -12.50 5.32 -6.39
N LEU A 111 -11.71 4.34 -6.81
CA LEU A 111 -10.63 3.74 -6.01
C LEU A 111 -9.45 4.71 -5.85
N LEU A 112 -9.14 5.50 -6.88
CA LEU A 112 -8.12 6.55 -6.82
C LEU A 112 -8.50 7.65 -5.81
N ASN A 113 -9.75 8.11 -5.81
CA ASN A 113 -10.23 9.11 -4.85
C ASN A 113 -10.22 8.55 -3.42
N PHE A 114 -10.67 7.30 -3.26
CA PHE A 114 -10.62 6.56 -2.00
C PHE A 114 -9.19 6.50 -1.43
N TYR A 115 -8.23 6.06 -2.26
CA TYR A 115 -6.84 5.93 -1.86
C TYR A 115 -6.16 7.28 -1.60
N SER A 116 -6.41 8.25 -2.48
CA SER A 116 -5.78 9.58 -2.41
C SER A 116 -6.22 10.31 -1.15
N PHE A 117 -7.52 10.29 -0.82
CA PHE A 117 -8.02 10.91 0.40
C PHE A 117 -7.32 10.36 1.65
N SER A 118 -7.28 9.03 1.79
CA SER A 118 -6.65 8.39 2.95
C SER A 118 -5.16 8.76 3.07
N ARG A 119 -4.44 8.74 1.95
CA ARG A 119 -3.03 9.13 1.89
C ARG A 119 -2.81 10.59 2.31
N TRP A 120 -3.60 11.52 1.79
CA TRP A 120 -3.48 12.95 2.12
C TRP A 120 -3.84 13.23 3.58
N LEU A 121 -4.86 12.54 4.11
CA LEU A 121 -5.25 12.63 5.52
C LEU A 121 -4.12 12.16 6.44
N PHE A 122 -3.56 10.97 6.22
CA PHE A 122 -2.44 10.46 7.02
C PHE A 122 -1.18 11.30 6.86
N MET A 123 -0.91 11.84 5.66
CA MET A 123 0.19 12.78 5.46
C MET A 123 -0.01 14.06 6.28
N GLY A 124 -1.22 14.62 6.30
CA GLY A 124 -1.61 15.76 7.14
C GLY A 124 -1.39 15.47 8.63
N LEU A 125 -1.88 14.34 9.13
CA LEU A 125 -1.69 13.91 10.52
C LEU A 125 -0.20 13.77 10.88
N ASN A 126 0.61 13.17 10.00
CA ASN A 126 2.05 13.05 10.22
C ASN A 126 2.74 14.42 10.31
N THR A 127 2.34 15.38 9.46
CA THR A 127 2.89 16.75 9.53
C THR A 127 2.50 17.49 10.81
N ILE A 128 1.28 17.29 11.32
CA ILE A 128 0.90 17.79 12.65
C ILE A 128 1.75 17.12 13.74
N GLY A 129 1.92 15.80 13.68
CA GLY A 129 2.78 15.06 14.61
C GLY A 129 4.20 15.62 14.64
N LEU A 130 4.75 15.99 13.49
CA LEU A 130 6.05 16.65 13.39
C LEU A 130 6.06 18.05 14.04
N MET A 131 4.99 18.83 13.89
CA MET A 131 4.85 20.12 14.58
C MET A 131 4.78 19.95 16.11
N VAL A 132 3.95 19.02 16.58
CA VAL A 132 3.82 18.71 18.01
C VAL A 132 5.16 18.25 18.59
N HIS A 133 5.90 17.40 17.85
CA HIS A 133 7.23 16.97 18.26
C HIS A 133 8.28 18.11 18.21
N ARG A 134 8.07 19.14 17.37
CA ARG A 134 8.89 20.35 17.37
C ARG A 134 8.64 21.21 18.63
N TYR A 135 7.41 21.25 19.12
CA TYR A 135 7.07 21.98 20.33
C TYR A 135 7.47 21.23 21.62
N ARG A 136 7.24 19.91 21.67
CA ARG A 136 7.45 19.11 22.89
C ARG A 136 8.92 18.77 23.16
N ASN A 137 9.72 18.52 22.13
CA ASN A 137 11.12 18.08 22.26
C ASN A 137 12.08 18.99 21.45
N PRO A 138 12.35 20.23 21.92
CA PRO A 138 13.21 21.17 21.19
C PRO A 138 14.68 20.76 21.18
N ASP A 139 15.16 20.07 22.22
CA ASP A 139 16.59 19.83 22.47
C ASP A 139 17.21 18.68 21.68
N LEU A 140 16.41 17.91 20.94
CA LEU A 140 16.91 16.80 20.13
C LEU A 140 17.72 17.33 18.93
N PRO A 141 18.93 16.80 18.65
CA PRO A 141 19.73 17.22 17.52
C PRO A 141 19.03 16.85 16.20
N ARG A 142 18.70 17.87 15.38
CA ARG A 142 17.99 17.69 14.10
C ARG A 142 18.95 17.90 12.93
N PRO A 143 19.38 16.84 12.22
CA PRO A 143 20.33 16.96 11.11
C PRO A 143 19.75 17.70 9.88
N PHE A 144 18.42 17.76 9.75
CA PHE A 144 17.74 18.53 8.71
C PHE A 144 16.62 19.38 9.31
N LYS A 145 16.54 20.65 8.92
CA LYS A 145 15.49 21.59 9.36
C LYS A 145 14.61 21.96 8.17
N VAL A 146 13.36 21.51 8.20
CA VAL A 146 12.35 21.91 7.23
C VAL A 146 11.62 23.16 7.74
N LEU A 147 11.55 24.20 6.90
CA LEU A 147 10.95 25.51 7.20
C LEU A 147 9.45 25.55 6.88
N PHE A 148 9.01 24.91 5.79
CA PHE A 148 7.65 25.02 5.25
C PHE A 148 6.66 23.96 5.77
N ILE A 149 6.76 23.57 7.04
CA ILE A 149 5.89 22.51 7.60
C ILE A 149 4.44 23.00 7.69
N ILE A 150 4.24 24.27 8.08
CA ILE A 150 2.90 24.87 8.23
C ILE A 150 2.17 24.93 6.89
N LEU A 151 2.86 25.42 5.86
CA LEU A 151 2.31 25.47 4.50
C LEU A 151 1.91 24.07 4.00
N LEU A 152 2.77 23.07 4.21
CA LEU A 152 2.49 21.69 3.79
C LEU A 152 1.25 21.14 4.49
N THR A 153 1.11 21.35 5.80
CA THR A 153 -0.09 20.93 6.55
C THR A 153 -1.35 21.61 6.05
N CYS A 154 -1.31 22.93 5.80
CA CYS A 154 -2.43 23.67 5.23
C CYS A 154 -2.85 23.11 3.87
N VAL A 155 -1.88 22.82 2.98
CA VAL A 155 -2.16 22.22 1.66
C VAL A 155 -2.77 20.84 1.80
N CYS A 156 -2.26 19.98 2.70
CA CYS A 156 -2.84 18.66 2.93
C CYS A 156 -4.30 18.75 3.38
N PHE A 157 -4.62 19.62 4.34
CA PHE A 157 -6.01 19.80 4.79
C PHE A 157 -6.91 20.43 3.72
N PHE A 158 -6.38 21.36 2.93
CA PHE A 158 -7.10 21.94 1.81
C PHE A 158 -7.46 20.88 0.77
N VAL A 159 -6.51 20.02 0.38
CA VAL A 159 -6.75 18.92 -0.56
C VAL A 159 -7.77 17.93 0.00
N VAL A 160 -7.67 17.56 1.28
CA VAL A 160 -8.65 16.69 1.95
C VAL A 160 -10.05 17.31 1.94
N GLY A 161 -10.16 18.62 2.20
CA GLY A 161 -11.44 19.35 2.11
C GLY A 161 -12.01 19.38 0.69
N MET A 162 -11.16 19.63 -0.30
CA MET A 162 -11.55 19.60 -1.72
C MET A 162 -11.99 18.21 -2.16
N SER A 163 -11.29 17.14 -1.76
CA SER A 163 -11.68 15.75 -2.06
C SER A 163 -13.05 15.40 -1.47
N LEU A 164 -13.36 15.90 -0.27
CA LEU A 164 -14.66 15.70 0.37
C LEU A 164 -15.79 16.43 -0.36
N TYR A 165 -15.48 17.58 -0.98
CA TYR A 165 -16.41 18.34 -1.80
C TYR A 165 -16.66 17.68 -3.17
N SER A 166 -15.62 17.16 -3.82
CA SER A 166 -15.74 16.55 -5.15
C SER A 166 -16.56 15.27 -5.17
N ASP A 167 -16.28 14.32 -4.28
CA ASP A 167 -16.95 13.02 -4.21
C ASP A 167 -17.22 12.60 -2.77
N PRO A 168 -18.34 13.05 -2.16
CA PRO A 168 -18.60 12.83 -0.74
C PRO A 168 -18.87 11.36 -0.39
N PHE A 169 -19.37 10.56 -1.33
CA PHE A 169 -19.71 9.15 -1.06
C PHE A 169 -18.46 8.27 -0.90
N ASN A 170 -17.57 8.27 -1.90
CA ASN A 170 -16.34 7.47 -1.87
C ASN A 170 -15.36 7.97 -0.79
N THR A 171 -15.29 9.29 -0.63
CA THR A 171 -14.46 9.92 0.39
C THR A 171 -15.02 9.66 1.80
N GLY A 172 -16.34 9.73 1.96
CA GLY A 172 -17.02 9.40 3.22
C GLY A 172 -16.81 7.94 3.63
N ALA A 173 -16.87 7.01 2.68
CA ALA A 173 -16.54 5.60 2.93
C ALA A 173 -15.07 5.41 3.38
N SER A 174 -14.14 6.16 2.78
CA SER A 174 -12.73 6.17 3.18
C SER A 174 -12.55 6.67 4.62
N PHE A 175 -13.22 7.76 4.96
CA PHE A 175 -13.19 8.34 6.29
C PHE A 175 -13.80 7.41 7.33
N ALA A 176 -14.94 6.79 7.01
CA ALA A 176 -15.56 5.78 7.85
C ALA A 176 -14.62 4.59 8.08
N LEU A 177 -13.93 4.09 7.05
CA LEU A 177 -12.95 3.02 7.20
C LEU A 177 -11.77 3.43 8.10
N VAL A 178 -11.25 4.65 7.97
CA VAL A 178 -10.22 5.16 8.89
C VAL A 178 -10.74 5.20 10.33
N LEU A 179 -11.98 5.66 10.54
CA LEU A 179 -12.60 5.69 11.86
C LEU A 179 -12.82 4.29 12.44
N THR A 180 -13.16 3.28 11.62
CA THR A 180 -13.28 1.88 12.09
C THR A 180 -11.95 1.30 12.59
N GLY A 181 -10.82 1.89 12.23
CA GLY A 181 -9.52 1.53 12.82
C GLY A 181 -9.44 1.81 14.32
N VAL A 182 -10.15 2.83 14.82
CA VAL A 182 -10.18 3.20 16.24
C VAL A 182 -10.82 2.11 17.12
N PRO A 183 -12.08 1.66 16.88
CA PRO A 183 -12.67 0.59 17.68
C PRO A 183 -11.88 -0.73 17.54
N ILE A 184 -11.35 -1.05 16.36
CA ILE A 184 -10.52 -2.24 16.17
C ILE A 184 -9.25 -2.15 17.02
N TYR A 185 -8.59 -0.99 17.07
CA TYR A 185 -7.42 -0.77 17.91
C TYR A 185 -7.75 -0.99 19.39
N PHE A 186 -8.86 -0.43 19.90
CA PHE A 186 -9.27 -0.66 21.28
C PHE A 186 -9.56 -2.14 21.55
N LEU A 187 -10.28 -2.83 20.65
CA LEU A 187 -10.61 -4.25 20.82
C LEU A 187 -9.39 -5.16 20.78
N VAL A 188 -8.43 -4.92 19.89
CA VAL A 188 -7.24 -5.77 19.72
C VAL A 188 -6.19 -5.47 20.78
N VAL A 189 -5.87 -4.21 21.01
CA VAL A 189 -4.75 -3.81 21.87
C VAL A 189 -5.11 -3.85 23.36
N GLN A 190 -6.34 -3.48 23.76
CA GLN A 190 -6.74 -3.64 25.17
C GLN A 190 -6.95 -5.11 25.55
N LYS A 191 -7.42 -5.95 24.62
CA LYS A 191 -7.73 -7.37 24.89
C LYS A 191 -6.53 -8.31 24.79
N GLN A 192 -5.45 -7.91 24.11
CA GLN A 192 -4.16 -8.65 24.12
C GLN A 192 -3.52 -8.75 25.53
N ARG A 193 -4.09 -8.10 26.54
CA ARG A 193 -3.75 -8.33 27.95
C ARG A 193 -4.23 -9.67 28.54
N LEU A 194 -4.93 -10.61 27.84
CA LEU A 194 -5.24 -12.01 28.29
C LEU A 194 -5.89 -12.89 27.18
N PRO A 195 -5.79 -14.26 27.13
CA PRO A 195 -4.73 -15.20 27.52
C PRO A 195 -4.17 -16.03 26.33
N ILE A 196 -3.01 -16.66 26.55
CA ILE A 196 -2.23 -17.51 25.62
C ILE A 196 -3.00 -18.72 25.05
N CYS A 197 -4.15 -19.11 25.63
CA CYS A 197 -4.91 -20.29 25.21
C CYS A 197 -5.58 -20.18 23.83
N PHE A 198 -6.07 -19.00 23.43
CA PHE A 198 -6.75 -18.85 22.14
C PHE A 198 -5.79 -18.92 20.95
N ILE A 199 -4.55 -18.46 21.15
CA ILE A 199 -3.46 -18.58 20.17
C ILE A 199 -3.10 -20.07 19.98
N ARG A 200 -3.13 -20.87 21.05
CA ARG A 200 -2.77 -22.29 21.01
C ARG A 200 -3.78 -23.16 20.24
N VAL A 201 -5.07 -22.81 20.29
CA VAL A 201 -6.14 -23.56 19.57
C VAL A 201 -6.08 -23.27 18.06
N TYR A 202 -5.91 -22.00 17.66
CA TYR A 202 -5.75 -21.66 16.24
C TYR A 202 -4.43 -22.15 15.64
N LEU A 203 -3.35 -22.20 16.42
CA LEU A 203 -2.07 -22.80 16.00
C LEU A 203 -2.13 -24.33 15.93
N ALA A 204 -2.90 -25.01 16.79
CA ALA A 204 -3.03 -26.46 16.77
C ALA A 204 -3.75 -26.95 15.50
N ASP A 205 -4.82 -26.27 15.08
CA ASP A 205 -5.54 -26.64 13.85
C ASP A 205 -4.71 -26.33 12.58
N LEU A 206 -3.86 -25.29 12.59
CA LEU A 206 -2.98 -24.98 11.47
C LEU A 206 -1.73 -25.90 11.40
N PHE A 207 -1.18 -26.33 12.56
CA PHE A 207 -0.06 -27.27 12.62
C PHE A 207 -0.45 -28.71 12.25
N LEU A 208 -1.70 -29.13 12.49
CA LEU A 208 -2.15 -30.47 12.12
C LEU A 208 -2.31 -30.66 10.61
N VAL A 209 -2.61 -29.59 9.86
CA VAL A 209 -2.65 -29.64 8.38
C VAL A 209 -1.24 -29.82 7.79
N GLU A 210 -0.19 -29.28 8.41
CA GLU A 210 1.20 -29.48 7.94
C GLU A 210 1.79 -30.84 8.35
N PHE A 211 1.33 -31.47 9.45
CA PHE A 211 1.86 -32.78 9.88
C PHE A 211 1.34 -33.98 9.08
N GLN A 212 0.14 -33.91 8.48
CA GLN A 212 -0.32 -34.98 7.58
C GLN A 212 0.51 -35.10 6.29
N GLY A 213 1.21 -34.03 5.89
CA GLY A 213 2.19 -34.07 4.80
C GLY A 213 3.60 -34.53 5.21
N PHE A 214 3.90 -34.62 6.52
CA PHE A 214 5.26 -34.80 7.04
C PHE A 214 5.56 -36.24 7.51
N SER A 215 4.54 -37.07 7.74
CA SER A 215 4.70 -38.45 8.22
C SER A 215 5.45 -39.36 7.23
N SER A 216 5.32 -39.12 5.91
CA SER A 216 5.91 -40.01 4.89
C SER A 216 7.38 -39.71 4.56
N SER A 217 7.95 -38.59 4.98
CA SER A 217 9.29 -38.17 4.56
C SER A 217 10.36 -38.19 5.67
N ILE A 218 9.97 -38.27 6.95
CA ILE A 218 10.94 -38.32 8.06
C ILE A 218 11.52 -39.73 8.27
N ILE A 219 10.77 -40.81 8.01
CA ILE A 219 11.27 -42.18 8.28
C ILE A 219 12.49 -42.53 7.41
N MET A 220 12.68 -41.86 6.26
CA MET A 220 13.79 -42.17 5.34
C MET A 220 15.08 -41.41 5.67
N LEU A 221 15.02 -40.30 6.42
CA LEU A 221 16.19 -39.44 6.68
C LEU A 221 16.88 -39.71 8.02
N THR A 222 16.24 -40.41 8.97
CA THR A 222 16.86 -40.76 10.26
C THR A 222 17.82 -41.96 10.21
N SER A 223 17.96 -42.63 9.07
CA SER A 223 18.84 -43.81 8.95
C SER A 223 20.23 -43.54 8.37
N TYR A 224 20.51 -42.32 7.88
CA TYR A 224 21.71 -42.08 7.04
C TYR A 224 22.86 -41.30 7.67
N ASN A 225 22.77 -40.84 8.93
CA ASN A 225 23.86 -40.06 9.54
C ASN A 225 24.16 -40.51 10.98
N TYR A 226 24.46 -41.80 11.13
CA TYR A 226 25.44 -42.25 12.10
C TYR A 226 26.70 -42.60 11.31
N TRP A 227 27.86 -42.18 11.82
CA TRP A 227 29.19 -42.07 11.20
C TRP A 227 29.50 -40.70 10.58
#